data_AF-A0A4U2E6G4-F1
#
_entry.id   AF-A0A4U2E6G4-F1
#
_cell.length_a   1.000
_cell.length_b   1.000
_cell.length_c   1.000
_cell.angle_alpha   90.00
_cell.angle_beta   90.00
_cell.angle_gamma   90.00
#
_symmetry.space_group_name_H-M   'P 1'
#
loop_
_entity.id
_entity.type
_entity.pdbx_description
1 polymer ?
#
loop_
_entity_poly.entity_id
_entity_poly.type
_entity_poly.pdbx_seq_one_letter_code
_entity_poly.pdbx_strand_id
1 'polypeptide(L)'
;MTQPISTDHALAFAYFKEGFPYGDDNHLLFERVSNGGDLEFFTLVLETVIPAIEHYLGQFEIDAPDRLYLFYGEAFPYQLKRLLEREPNPTQQALEQCADKALQHIAQAMRDIRQ
;
A
#
# COMPACT_ATOMS: atom_id res chain seq x y z
N MET A 1 -25.01 -1.33 3.25
CA MET A 1 -24.47 -0.49 4.34
C MET A 1 -22.96 -0.57 4.23
N THR A 2 -22.28 0.53 3.89
CA THR A 2 -20.83 0.61 3.94
C THR A 2 -20.41 0.52 5.41
N GLN A 3 -19.56 -0.47 5.75
CA GLN A 3 -18.97 -0.51 7.08
C GLN A 3 -18.11 0.75 7.27
N PRO A 4 -18.12 1.38 8.46
CA PRO A 4 -17.26 2.52 8.71
C PRO A 4 -15.78 2.09 8.61
N ILE A 5 -14.97 2.95 7.99
CA ILE A 5 -13.51 2.77 7.90
C ILE A 5 -12.95 2.70 9.32
N SER A 6 -12.18 1.66 9.62
CA SER A 6 -11.56 1.50 10.94
C SER A 6 -10.46 2.54 11.16
N THR A 7 -10.19 2.88 12.42
CA THR A 7 -9.08 3.78 12.77
C THR A 7 -7.75 3.25 12.25
N ASP A 8 -7.54 1.94 12.29
CA ASP A 8 -6.31 1.31 11.79
C ASP A 8 -6.16 1.50 10.28
N HIS A 9 -7.23 1.31 9.50
CA HIS A 9 -7.19 1.54 8.06
C HIS A 9 -6.96 3.02 7.72
N ALA A 10 -7.55 3.93 8.49
CA ALA A 10 -7.34 5.36 8.32
C ALA A 10 -5.89 5.77 8.62
N LEU A 11 -5.26 5.17 9.64
CA LEU A 11 -3.85 5.39 9.95
C LEU A 11 -2.94 4.80 8.87
N ALA A 12 -3.15 3.55 8.48
CA ALA A 12 -2.42 2.92 7.38
C ALA A 12 -2.47 3.79 6.10
N PHE A 13 -3.63 4.36 5.81
CA PHE A 13 -3.81 5.27 4.69
C PHE A 13 -3.07 6.59 4.83
N ALA A 14 -3.05 7.18 6.02
CA ALA A 14 -2.28 8.40 6.27
C ALA A 14 -0.79 8.20 5.98
N TYR A 15 -0.20 7.13 6.52
CA TYR A 15 1.19 6.76 6.25
C TYR A 15 1.43 6.42 4.78
N PHE A 16 0.51 5.67 4.17
CA PHE A 16 0.58 5.35 2.75
C PHE A 16 0.65 6.60 1.87
N LYS A 17 -0.17 7.62 2.15
CA LYS A 17 -0.15 8.88 1.40
C LYS A 17 1.16 9.62 1.57
N GLU A 18 1.69 9.69 2.79
CA GLU A 18 2.98 10.34 3.06
C GLU A 18 4.14 9.63 2.34
N GLY A 19 4.11 8.30 2.30
CA GLY A 19 5.12 7.47 1.63
C GLY A 19 4.93 7.33 0.12
N PHE A 20 3.83 7.81 -0.45
CA PHE A 20 3.54 7.58 -1.88
C PHE A 20 4.55 8.29 -2.77
N PRO A 21 5.19 7.60 -3.74
CA PRO A 21 6.23 8.20 -4.56
C PRO A 21 5.66 9.06 -5.69
N TYR A 22 5.30 10.28 -5.32
CA TYR A 22 4.75 11.24 -6.25
C TYR A 22 5.78 11.61 -7.34
N GLY A 23 5.45 11.40 -8.62
CA GLY A 23 6.11 12.01 -9.77
C GLY A 23 5.16 12.79 -10.68
N ASP A 24 5.70 13.41 -11.74
CA ASP A 24 4.94 14.29 -12.65
C ASP A 24 3.76 13.57 -13.35
N ASP A 25 3.92 12.28 -13.62
CA ASP A 25 2.94 11.47 -14.37
C ASP A 25 1.91 10.72 -13.51
N ASN A 26 1.83 10.93 -12.19
CA ASN A 26 0.88 10.14 -11.38
C ASN A 26 -0.57 10.39 -11.76
N HIS A 27 -0.89 11.58 -12.28
CA HIS A 27 -2.25 11.89 -12.73
C HIS A 27 -2.73 10.89 -13.80
N LEU A 28 -1.84 10.45 -14.70
CA LEU A 28 -2.14 9.41 -15.69
C LEU A 28 -2.35 8.05 -15.05
N LEU A 29 -1.57 7.73 -14.01
CA LEU A 29 -1.75 6.49 -13.26
C LEU A 29 -3.09 6.48 -12.52
N PHE A 30 -3.43 7.58 -11.85
CA PHE A 30 -4.69 7.73 -11.12
C PHE A 30 -5.87 7.57 -12.06
N GLU A 31 -5.88 8.29 -13.19
CA GLU A 31 -6.93 8.18 -14.21
C GLU A 31 -7.07 6.74 -14.73
N ARG A 32 -5.95 6.08 -15.02
CA ARG A 32 -5.97 4.70 -15.53
C ARG A 32 -6.48 3.68 -14.51
N VAL A 33 -6.22 3.87 -13.22
CA VAL A 33 -6.56 2.92 -12.15
C VAL A 33 -7.98 3.14 -11.65
N SER A 34 -8.38 4.40 -11.42
CA SER A 34 -9.66 4.72 -10.77
C SER A 34 -10.69 5.34 -11.70
N ASN A 35 -10.36 5.54 -12.99
CA ASN A 35 -11.19 6.31 -13.93
C ASN A 35 -11.55 7.71 -13.37
N GLY A 36 -10.58 8.33 -12.69
CA GLY A 36 -10.75 9.57 -11.94
C GLY A 36 -9.42 10.20 -11.54
N GLY A 37 -9.45 11.17 -10.64
CA GLY A 37 -8.27 11.88 -10.17
C GLY A 37 -7.61 11.23 -8.96
N ASP A 38 -6.83 12.04 -8.24
CA ASP A 38 -6.17 11.66 -7.00
C ASP A 38 -7.17 11.20 -5.92
N LEU A 39 -8.31 11.89 -5.80
CA LEU A 39 -9.35 11.56 -4.83
C LEU A 39 -9.90 10.14 -5.05
N GLU A 40 -10.29 9.80 -6.27
CA GLU A 40 -10.84 8.48 -6.61
C GLU A 40 -9.79 7.39 -6.42
N PHE A 41 -8.54 7.65 -6.81
CA PHE A 41 -7.44 6.73 -6.61
C PHE A 41 -7.23 6.42 -5.12
N PHE A 42 -7.13 7.45 -4.29
CA PHE A 42 -6.89 7.27 -2.87
C PHE A 42 -8.11 6.69 -2.13
N THR A 43 -9.31 6.96 -2.61
CA THR A 43 -10.53 6.29 -2.12
C THR A 43 -10.47 4.78 -2.43
N LEU A 44 -10.09 4.40 -3.65
CA LEU A 44 -9.91 2.99 -4.02
C LEU A 44 -8.84 2.31 -3.13
N VAL A 45 -7.73 3.00 -2.86
CA VAL A 45 -6.70 2.48 -1.94
C VAL A 45 -7.28 2.24 -0.55
N LEU A 46 -7.99 3.22 0.00
CA LEU A 46 -8.55 3.14 1.36
C LEU A 46 -9.64 2.07 1.51
N GLU A 47 -10.50 1.93 0.51
CA GLU A 47 -11.69 1.07 0.60
C GLU A 47 -11.43 -0.36 0.11
N THR A 48 -10.44 -0.56 -0.77
CA THR A 48 -10.21 -1.87 -1.40
C THR A 48 -8.82 -2.41 -1.09
N VAL A 49 -7.77 -1.62 -1.32
CA VAL A 49 -6.39 -2.12 -1.19
C VAL A 49 -6.04 -2.33 0.28
N ILE A 50 -6.20 -1.31 1.12
CA ILE A 50 -5.82 -1.38 2.54
C ILE A 50 -6.51 -2.54 3.28
N PRO A 51 -7.84 -2.77 3.15
CA PRO A 51 -8.49 -3.92 3.78
C PRO A 51 -7.91 -5.26 3.33
N ALA A 52 -7.61 -5.42 2.04
CA ALA A 52 -7.00 -6.65 1.53
C ALA A 52 -5.59 -6.86 2.11
N ILE A 53 -4.81 -5.78 2.19
CA ILE A 53 -3.45 -5.84 2.75
C ILE A 53 -3.48 -6.08 4.26
N GLU A 54 -4.34 -5.41 5.03
CA GLU A 54 -4.47 -5.65 6.47
C GLU A 54 -4.92 -7.08 6.78
N HIS A 55 -5.81 -7.65 5.95
CA HIS A 55 -6.17 -9.07 6.07
C HIS A 55 -4.97 -9.99 5.87
N TYR A 56 -4.13 -9.71 4.86
CA TYR A 56 -2.90 -10.45 4.61
C TYR A 56 -1.86 -10.26 5.70
N LEU A 57 -1.63 -9.01 6.13
CA LEU A 57 -0.66 -8.68 7.18
C LEU A 57 -1.05 -9.25 8.54
N GLY A 58 -2.33 -9.44 8.82
CA GLY A 58 -2.81 -10.09 10.05
C GLY A 58 -2.33 -11.54 10.23
N GLN A 59 -1.76 -12.15 9.18
CA GLN A 59 -1.09 -13.46 9.24
C GLN A 59 0.31 -13.39 9.86
N PHE A 60 0.86 -12.19 9.98
CA PHE A 60 2.19 -11.89 10.47
C PHE A 60 2.06 -11.09 11.77
N GLU A 61 2.81 -11.45 12.81
CA GLU A 61 2.85 -10.70 14.07
C GLU A 61 3.74 -9.45 13.92
N ILE A 62 3.33 -8.51 13.07
CA ILE A 62 4.04 -7.25 12.82
C ILE A 62 3.55 -6.21 13.81
N ASP A 63 4.46 -5.54 14.51
CA ASP A 63 4.08 -4.48 15.43
C ASP A 63 3.58 -3.23 14.70
N ALA A 64 2.87 -2.36 15.44
CA ALA A 64 2.26 -1.19 14.86
C ALA A 64 3.29 -0.21 14.24
N PRO A 65 4.45 0.08 14.87
CA PRO A 65 5.47 0.91 14.25
C PRO A 65 5.99 0.35 12.92
N ASP A 66 6.38 -0.92 12.86
CA ASP A 66 6.91 -1.52 11.64
C ASP A 66 5.85 -1.57 10.54
N ARG A 67 4.60 -1.90 10.89
CA ARG A 67 3.48 -1.91 9.96
C ARG A 67 3.20 -0.51 9.41
N LEU A 68 3.12 0.51 10.26
CA LEU A 68 2.73 1.86 9.85
C LEU A 68 3.88 2.60 9.16
N TYR A 69 5.05 2.67 9.78
CA TYR A 69 6.18 3.45 9.27
C TYR A 69 6.94 2.72 8.17
N LEU A 70 7.41 1.49 8.43
CA LEU A 70 8.29 0.78 7.48
C LEU A 70 7.49 0.20 6.31
N PHE A 71 6.32 -0.38 6.59
CA PHE A 71 5.49 -0.97 5.55
C PHE A 71 4.65 0.08 4.82
N TYR A 72 3.70 0.73 5.49
CA TYR A 72 2.82 1.71 4.81
C TYR A 72 3.52 3.02 4.47
N GLY A 73 4.44 3.51 5.31
CA GLY A 73 5.10 4.80 5.12
C GLY A 73 6.30 4.77 4.18
N GLU A 74 6.85 3.60 3.87
CA GLU A 74 8.11 3.50 3.11
C GLU A 74 8.05 2.45 1.99
N ALA A 75 7.91 1.16 2.33
CA ALA A 75 8.12 0.10 1.34
C ALA A 75 6.93 -0.14 0.41
N PHE A 76 5.72 -0.26 0.96
CA PHE A 76 4.53 -0.69 0.22
C PHE A 76 4.08 0.32 -0.86
N PRO A 77 4.06 1.65 -0.65
CA PRO A 77 3.60 2.59 -1.66
C PRO A 77 4.38 2.50 -2.99
N TYR A 78 5.70 2.31 -2.90
CA TYR A 78 6.54 2.09 -4.08
C TYR A 78 6.21 0.80 -4.81
N GLN A 79 6.02 -0.31 -4.09
CA GLN A 79 5.68 -1.58 -4.72
C GLN A 79 4.29 -1.51 -5.36
N LEU A 80 3.32 -0.89 -4.68
CA LEU A 80 1.97 -0.75 -5.20
C LEU A 80 1.95 0.11 -6.47
N LYS A 81 2.65 1.25 -6.49
CA LYS A 81 2.76 2.07 -7.71
C LYS A 81 3.28 1.25 -8.90
N ARG A 82 4.37 0.49 -8.69
CA ARG A 82 4.97 -0.35 -9.74
C ARG A 82 4.04 -1.47 -10.22
N LEU A 83 3.22 -2.03 -9.32
CA LEU A 83 2.19 -3.00 -9.69
C LEU A 83 1.13 -2.33 -10.58
N LEU A 84 0.56 -1.22 -10.11
CA LEU A 84 -0.54 -0.52 -10.79
C LEU A 84 -0.12 0.09 -12.14
N GLU A 85 1.17 0.37 -12.32
CA GLU A 85 1.71 0.77 -13.62
C GLU A 85 1.61 -0.32 -14.70
N ARG A 86 1.56 -1.59 -14.27
CA ARG A 86 1.54 -2.77 -15.14
C ARG A 86 0.17 -3.45 -15.17
N GLU A 87 -0.51 -3.46 -14.04
CA GLU A 87 -1.81 -4.09 -13.81
C GLU A 87 -2.73 -3.10 -13.07
N PRO A 88 -3.45 -2.23 -13.80
CA PRO A 88 -4.29 -1.19 -13.19
C PRO A 88 -5.46 -1.73 -12.36
N ASN A 89 -5.87 -2.97 -12.61
CA ASN A 89 -6.93 -3.67 -11.88
C ASN A 89 -6.34 -4.94 -11.24
N PRO A 90 -5.50 -4.81 -10.19
CA PRO A 90 -4.79 -5.94 -9.63
C PRO A 90 -5.75 -6.93 -8.96
N THR A 91 -5.49 -8.21 -9.16
CA THR A 91 -6.15 -9.26 -8.37
C THR A 91 -5.73 -9.21 -6.90
N GLN A 92 -6.52 -9.80 -5.99
CA GLN A 92 -6.13 -9.93 -4.58
C GLN A 92 -4.78 -10.64 -4.43
N GLN A 93 -4.54 -11.70 -5.18
CA GLN A 93 -3.26 -12.42 -5.17
C GLN A 93 -2.08 -11.53 -5.60
N ALA A 94 -2.29 -10.65 -6.58
CA ALA A 94 -1.26 -9.70 -7.00
C ALA A 94 -0.96 -8.65 -5.90
N LEU A 95 -1.98 -8.22 -5.15
CA LEU A 95 -1.80 -7.34 -3.99
C LEU A 95 -1.03 -8.03 -2.85
N GLU A 96 -1.34 -9.29 -2.55
CA GLU A 96 -0.62 -10.07 -1.54
C GLU A 96 0.86 -10.27 -1.92
N GLN A 97 1.13 -10.60 -3.19
CA GLN A 97 2.50 -10.68 -3.70
C GLN A 97 3.24 -9.34 -3.68
N CYS A 98 2.50 -8.23 -3.84
CA CYS A 98 3.04 -6.89 -3.71
C CYS A 98 3.45 -6.59 -2.27
N ALA A 99 2.60 -6.95 -1.30
CA ALA A 99 2.90 -6.83 0.12
C ALA A 99 4.09 -7.71 0.53
N ASP A 100 4.15 -8.96 0.07
CA ASP A 100 5.29 -9.86 0.34
C ASP A 100 6.62 -9.26 -0.14
N LYS A 101 6.64 -8.64 -1.33
CA LYS A 101 7.84 -7.92 -1.81
C LYS A 101 8.23 -6.75 -0.92
N ALA A 102 7.27 -6.00 -0.39
CA ALA A 102 7.54 -4.92 0.55
C ALA A 102 8.12 -5.46 1.87
N LEU A 103 7.56 -6.54 2.42
CA LEU A 103 8.08 -7.21 3.61
C LEU A 103 9.50 -7.74 3.40
N GLN A 104 9.77 -8.36 2.25
CA GLN A 104 11.11 -8.83 1.87
C GLN A 104 12.11 -7.68 1.77
N HIS A 105 11.69 -6.53 1.23
CA HIS A 105 12.53 -5.33 1.15
C HIS A 105 12.92 -4.82 2.55
N ILE A 106 11.95 -4.70 3.46
CA ILE A 106 12.20 -4.30 4.86
C ILE A 106 13.12 -5.31 5.55
N ALA A 107 12.85 -6.61 5.38
CA ALA A 107 13.65 -7.69 5.97
C ALA A 107 15.10 -7.70 5.45
N GLN A 108 15.33 -7.27 4.21
CA GLN A 108 16.68 -7.12 3.66
C GLN A 108 17.36 -5.86 4.21
N ALA A 109 16.68 -4.71 4.21
CA ALA A 109 17.23 -3.47 4.78
C ALA A 109 17.64 -3.63 6.25
N MET A 110 16.81 -4.30 7.06
CA MET A 110 17.14 -4.61 8.46
C MET A 110 18.36 -5.53 8.60
N ARG A 111 18.58 -6.45 7.66
CA ARG A 111 19.75 -7.34 7.65
C ARG A 111 21.02 -6.56 7.31
N ASP A 112 20.94 -5.66 6.35
CA ASP A 112 22.08 -4.87 5.87
C ASP A 112 22.60 -3.89 6.94
N ILE A 113 21.72 -3.35 7.78
CA ILE A 113 22.10 -2.47 8.91
C ILE A 113 22.89 -3.23 10.00
N ARG A 114 22.69 -4.54 10.12
CA ARG A 114 23.30 -5.36 11.17
C ARG A 114 24.69 -5.90 10.80
N GLN A 115 25.14 -5.72 9.57
CA GLN A 115 26.45 -6.14 9.07
C GLN A 115 27.49 -5.03 9.25
#